data_AF-A0ABD3VUQ8-F1
#
_entry.id   AF-A0ABD3VUQ8-F1
#
_cell.length_a   1.000
_cell.length_b   1.000
_cell.length_c   1.000
_cell.angle_alpha   90.00
_cell.angle_beta   90.00
_cell.angle_gamma   90.00
#
_symmetry.space_group_name_H-M   'P 1'
#
loop_
_entity.id
_entity.type
_entity.pdbx_description
1 polymer ?
#
loop_
_entity_poly.entity_id
_entity_poly.type
_entity_poly.pdbx_seq_one_letter_code
_entity_poly.pdbx_strand_id
1 'polypeptide(L)' 'MCERYFKDIRSYLKDKPTRFHLVDEDFAIDNTVVDSRLLDLKKKIVEVASQQPYWGEEVPARWLLLERELMRLKAAGIK' A
#
# COMPACT_ATOMS: atom_id res chain seq x y z
N MET A 1 22.52 -18.47 6.71
CA MET A 1 23.10 -18.78 5.38
C MET A 1 22.17 -18.37 4.24
N CYS A 2 20.86 -18.64 4.33
CA CYS A 2 19.88 -18.32 3.27
C CYS A 2 19.72 -16.82 2.94
N GLU A 3 19.79 -15.92 3.91
CA GLU A 3 19.54 -14.48 3.67
C GLU A 3 20.55 -13.83 2.71
N ARG A 4 21.83 -14.24 2.74
CA ARG A 4 22.85 -13.71 1.81
C ARG A 4 22.52 -14.10 0.37
N TYR A 5 22.14 -15.34 0.15
CA TYR A 5 21.77 -15.84 -1.18
C TYR A 5 20.55 -15.11 -1.77
N PHE A 6 19.50 -14.89 -0.96
CA PHE A 6 18.35 -14.10 -1.41
C PHE A 6 18.70 -12.63 -1.66
N LYS A 7 19.61 -12.06 -0.87
CA LYS A 7 20.10 -10.70 -1.08
C LYS A 7 20.86 -10.56 -2.40
N ASP A 8 21.71 -11.53 -2.73
CA ASP A 8 22.49 -11.53 -3.97
C ASP A 8 21.57 -11.70 -5.19
N ILE A 9 20.58 -12.58 -5.13
CA ILE A 9 19.56 -12.74 -6.17
C ILE A 9 18.75 -11.45 -6.36
N ARG A 10 18.27 -10.84 -5.27
CA ARG A 10 17.53 -9.57 -5.34
C ARG A 10 18.39 -8.47 -5.96
N SER A 11 19.66 -8.37 -5.56
CA SER A 11 20.60 -7.41 -6.13
C SER A 11 20.81 -7.62 -7.62
N TYR A 12 20.94 -8.87 -8.07
CA TYR A 12 21.09 -9.21 -9.48
C TYR A 12 19.84 -8.87 -10.32
N LEU A 13 18.66 -9.09 -9.75
CA LEU A 13 17.38 -8.87 -10.45
C LEU A 13 16.93 -7.40 -10.48
N LYS A 14 17.47 -6.53 -9.61
CA LYS A 14 17.14 -5.10 -9.57
C LYS A 14 17.40 -4.37 -10.89
N ASP A 15 18.44 -4.77 -11.61
CA ASP A 15 18.84 -4.16 -12.88
C ASP A 15 18.19 -4.84 -14.10
N LYS A 16 17.31 -5.83 -13.89
CA LYS A 16 16.63 -6.56 -14.96
C LYS A 16 15.21 -6.03 -15.17
N PRO A 17 14.63 -6.22 -16.37
CA PRO A 17 13.22 -5.92 -16.61
C PRO A 17 12.27 -6.64 -15.64
N THR A 18 12.68 -7.77 -15.06
CA THR A 18 11.92 -8.53 -14.07
C THR A 18 11.87 -7.87 -12.69
N ARG A 19 12.54 -6.73 -12.48
CA ARG A 19 12.55 -6.01 -11.19
C ARG A 19 11.15 -5.69 -10.66
N PHE A 20 10.17 -5.49 -11.56
CA PHE A 20 8.79 -5.19 -11.19
C PHE A 20 8.07 -6.36 -10.49
N HIS A 21 8.62 -7.58 -10.58
CA HIS A 21 8.12 -8.76 -9.87
C HIS A 21 8.82 -9.00 -8.54
N LEU A 22 9.83 -8.20 -8.20
CA LEU A 22 10.44 -8.26 -6.88
C LEU A 22 9.48 -7.61 -5.88
N VAL A 23 8.94 -8.41 -4.98
CA VAL A 23 8.20 -7.89 -3.83
C VAL A 23 9.23 -7.35 -2.85
N ASP A 24 9.31 -6.02 -2.71
CA ASP A 24 10.33 -5.37 -1.90
C ASP A 24 10.22 -5.74 -0.42
N GLU A 25 8.99 -5.83 0.11
CA GLU A 25 8.71 -6.18 1.51
C GLU A 25 7.40 -6.98 1.63
N ASP A 26 7.45 -8.08 2.40
CA ASP A 26 6.27 -8.88 2.75
C ASP A 26 5.84 -8.56 4.19
N PHE A 27 4.58 -8.16 4.36
CA PHE A 27 3.99 -7.91 5.68
C PHE A 27 3.03 -9.06 6.04
N ALA A 28 3.48 -9.98 6.89
CA ALA A 28 2.60 -10.94 7.54
C ALA A 28 2.11 -10.35 8.87
N ILE A 29 0.79 -10.19 9.01
CA ILE A 29 0.13 -9.61 10.17
C ILE A 29 -0.84 -10.63 10.77
N ASP A 30 -0.74 -10.82 12.08
CA ASP A 30 -1.74 -11.55 12.86
C ASP A 30 -2.80 -10.59 13.42
N ASN A 31 -4.03 -10.69 12.91
CA ASN A 31 -5.14 -9.82 13.32
C ASN A 31 -5.79 -10.23 14.66
N THR A 32 -5.35 -11.33 15.27
CA THR A 32 -5.87 -11.79 16.57
C THR A 32 -5.14 -11.19 17.76
N VAL A 33 -3.98 -10.56 17.51
CA VAL A 33 -3.13 -9.94 18.52
C VAL A 33 -2.79 -8.50 18.14
N VAL A 34 -2.23 -7.74 19.09
CA VAL A 34 -1.61 -6.45 18.79
C VAL A 34 -0.27 -6.72 18.12
N ASP A 35 -0.28 -6.84 16.80
CA ASP A 35 0.91 -7.07 16.00
C ASP A 35 1.69 -5.75 15.79
N SER A 36 2.96 -5.74 16.20
CA SER A 36 3.84 -4.59 16.01
C SER A 36 4.09 -4.27 14.52
N ARG A 37 4.01 -5.27 13.65
CA ARG A 37 4.17 -5.12 12.19
C ARG A 37 3.01 -4.38 11.54
N LEU A 38 1.86 -4.31 12.19
CA LEU A 38 0.73 -3.51 11.71
C LEU A 38 1.10 -2.02 11.64
N LEU A 39 1.91 -1.53 12.59
CA LEU A 39 2.38 -0.14 12.56
C LEU A 39 3.32 0.10 11.37
N ASP A 40 4.19 -0.87 11.08
CA ASP A 40 5.14 -0.78 9.96
C ASP A 40 4.40 -0.82 8.62
N LEU A 41 3.39 -1.68 8.47
CA LEU A 41 2.52 -1.67 7.29
C LEU A 41 1.82 -0.32 7.11
N LYS A 42 1.26 0.26 8.19
CA LYS A 42 0.60 1.57 8.11
C LYS A 42 1.56 2.66 7.63
N LYS A 43 2.80 2.68 8.14
CA LYS A 43 3.84 3.61 7.68
C LYS A 43 4.14 3.41 6.20
N LYS A 44 4.29 2.15 5.76
CA LYS A 44 4.58 1.84 4.36
C LYS A 44 3.46 2.25 3.41
N ILE A 45 2.21 2.06 3.81
CA ILE A 45 1.04 2.52 3.04
C ILE A 45 1.09 4.04 2.85
N VAL A 46 1.37 4.80 3.91
CA VAL A 46 1.48 6.27 3.82
C VAL A 46 2.65 6.68 2.93
N GLU A 47 3.80 6.01 3.04
CA GLU A 47 4.97 6.26 2.19
C GLU A 47 4.67 6.01 0.70
N VAL A 48 3.98 4.93 0.37
CA VAL A 48 3.61 4.61 -1.02
C VAL A 48 2.53 5.57 -1.54
N ALA A 49 1.56 5.92 -0.69
CA ALA A 49 0.50 6.86 -1.04
C ALA A 49 1.06 8.26 -1.30
N SER A 50 2.04 8.71 -0.51
CA SER A 50 2.66 10.03 -0.68
C SER A 50 3.51 10.17 -1.95
N GLN A 51 3.92 9.05 -2.55
CA GLN A 51 4.63 9.03 -3.84
C GLN A 51 3.70 9.11 -5.04
N GLN A 52 2.38 9.00 -4.84
CA GLN A 52 1.42 9.08 -5.94
C GLN A 52 1.33 10.51 -6.48
N PRO A 53 1.21 10.70 -7.81
CA PRO A 53 1.23 12.04 -8.42
C PRO A 53 0.06 12.92 -7.95
N TYR A 54 -1.08 12.32 -7.63
CA TYR A 54 -2.27 13.00 -7.14
C TYR A 54 -2.26 13.27 -5.62
N TRP A 55 -1.19 12.87 -4.92
CA TRP A 55 -1.11 13.08 -3.47
C TRP A 55 -0.97 14.57 -3.17
N GLY A 56 -1.91 15.11 -2.38
CA GLY A 56 -1.92 16.53 -2.02
C GLY A 56 -2.49 17.45 -3.10
N GLU A 57 -3.03 16.91 -4.20
CA GLU A 57 -3.81 17.72 -5.14
C GLU A 57 -5.06 18.28 -4.46
N GLU A 58 -5.43 19.52 -4.82
CA GLU A 58 -6.66 20.14 -4.33
C GLU A 58 -7.87 19.41 -4.90
N VAL A 59 -8.52 18.60 -4.06
CA VAL A 59 -9.78 17.95 -4.43
C VAL A 59 -10.91 18.96 -4.29
N PRO A 60 -11.66 19.29 -5.37
CA PRO A 60 -12.79 20.20 -5.25
C PRO A 60 -13.83 19.65 -4.26
N ALA A 61 -14.32 20.50 -3.36
CA ALA A 61 -15.24 20.10 -2.30
C ALA A 61 -16.49 19.35 -2.79
N ARG A 62 -16.96 19.63 -4.02
CA ARG A 62 -18.08 18.92 -4.64
C ARG A 62 -17.82 17.43 -4.83
N TRP A 63 -16.58 17.03 -5.16
CA TRP A 63 -16.21 15.63 -5.32
C TRP A 63 -16.19 14.89 -3.97
N LEU A 64 -15.71 15.54 -2.91
CA LEU A 64 -15.75 14.99 -1.56
C LEU A 64 -17.20 14.77 -1.07
N LEU A 65 -18.09 15.73 -1.37
CA LEU A 65 -19.52 15.61 -1.03
C LEU A 65 -20.19 14.46 -1.80
N LEU A 66 -19.87 14.33 -3.09
CA LEU A 66 -20.37 13.24 -3.92
C LEU A 66 -19.87 11.89 -3.40
N GLU A 67 -18.57 11.75 -3.16
CA GLU A 67 -17.97 10.52 -2.63
C GLU A 67 -18.63 10.11 -1.32
N ARG A 68 -18.82 11.06 -0.39
CA ARG A 68 -19.49 10.80 0.89
C ARG A 68 -20.91 10.28 0.69
N GLU A 69 -21.67 10.88 -0.22
CA GLU A 69 -23.06 10.48 -0.48
C GLU A 69 -23.13 9.12 -1.18
N LEU A 70 -22.22 8.84 -2.12
CA LEU A 70 -22.09 7.52 -2.74
C LEU A 70 -21.74 6.44 -1.71
N MET A 71 -20.82 6.72 -0.78
CA MET A 71 -20.51 5.80 0.32
C MET A 71 -21.73 5.56 1.22
N ARG A 72 -22.52 6.61 1.51
CA ARG A 72 -23.76 6.49 2.28
C ARG A 72 -24.80 5.61 1.57
N LEU A 73 -25.01 5.83 0.28
CA LEU A 73 -25.94 5.04 -0.54
C LEU A 73 -25.50 3.58 -0.64
N LYS A 74 -24.18 3.34 -0.83
CA LYS A 74 -23.59 2.01 -0.83
C LYS A 74 -23.79 1.28 0.51
N ALA A 75 -23.57 1.98 1.63
CA ALA A 75 -23.81 1.42 2.96
C ALA A 75 -25.29 1.12 3.22
N ALA A 76 -26.20 1.90 2.62
CA ALA A 76 -27.64 1.65 2.64
C ALA A 76 -28.10 0.55 1.66
N GLY A 77 -27.20 -0.04 0.88
CA GLY A 77 -27.51 -1.11 -0.07
C GLY A 77 -28.23 -0.66 -1.35
N ILE A 78 -28.26 0.65 -1.61
CA ILE A 78 -28.87 1.23 -2.80
C ILE A 78 -27.81 1.23 -3.90
N LYS A 79 -28.04 0.42 -4.96
CA LYS A 79 -27.15 0.29 -6.12
C LYS A 79 -27.42 1.33 -7.18
#